data_AF-A0A642ACW4-F1
#
_entry.id   AF-A0A642ACW4-F1
#
_cell.length_a   1.000
_cell.length_b   1.000
_cell.length_c   1.000
_cell.angle_alpha   90.00
_cell.angle_beta   90.00
_cell.angle_gamma   90.00
#
_symmetry.space_group_name_H-M   'P 1'
#
loop_
_entity.id
_entity.type
_entity.pdbx_description
1 polymer ?
#
loop_
_entity_poly.entity_id
_entity_poly.type
_entity_poly.pdbx_seq_one_letter_code
_entity_poly.pdbx_strand_id
1 'polypeptide(L)'
;IDYYLNQAGGYSENAKKSKKFIVYMNGQVTKVKGSGKKQIEPGCEIIVPSKAKKRTNMGNILGYATTFSTLGMMVASIANLIKK
;
A
#
# COMPACT_ATOMS: atom_id res chain seq x y z
N ILE A 1 -2.96 -18.73 -9.77
CA ILE A 1 -3.50 -17.44 -10.23
C ILE A 1 -2.57 -16.71 -11.17
N ASP A 2 -1.26 -16.71 -10.93
CA ASP A 2 -0.32 -15.95 -11.77
C ASP A 2 -0.31 -16.43 -13.24
N TYR A 3 -0.61 -17.70 -13.51
CA TYR A 3 -0.83 -18.22 -14.87
C TYR A 3 -1.89 -17.41 -15.65
N TYR A 4 -3.08 -17.21 -15.07
CA TYR A 4 -4.17 -16.47 -15.72
C TYR A 4 -3.86 -14.98 -15.83
N LEU A 5 -3.21 -14.40 -14.82
CA LEU A 5 -2.80 -12.99 -14.88
C LEU A 5 -1.75 -12.77 -15.98
N ASN A 6 -0.79 -13.69 -16.14
CA ASN A 6 0.20 -13.60 -17.20
C ASN A 6 -0.41 -13.77 -18.60
N GLN A 7 -1.41 -14.64 -18.76
CA GLN A 7 -2.19 -14.75 -20.00
C GLN A 7 -2.95 -13.45 -20.32
N ALA A 8 -3.37 -12.70 -19.30
CA ALA A 8 -4.01 -11.39 -19.43
C ALA A 8 -3.02 -10.21 -19.64
N GLY A 9 -1.72 -10.48 -19.82
CA GLY A 9 -0.69 -9.44 -19.98
C GLY A 9 0.00 -9.02 -18.67
N GLY A 10 -0.21 -9.74 -17.58
CA GLY A 10 0.43 -9.52 -16.29
C GLY A 10 -0.30 -8.52 -15.40
N TYR A 11 0.46 -7.79 -14.59
CA TYR A 11 -0.08 -6.81 -13.64
C TYR A 11 0.11 -5.39 -14.18
N SER A 12 -0.89 -4.53 -13.99
CA SER A 12 -0.69 -3.08 -14.12
C SER A 12 0.41 -2.58 -13.16
N GLU A 13 1.16 -1.55 -13.58
CA GLU A 13 2.22 -0.92 -12.78
C GLU A 13 1.73 -0.46 -11.40
N ASN A 14 0.50 0.07 -11.36
CA ASN A 14 -0.15 0.55 -10.16
C ASN A 14 -0.96 -0.53 -9.42
N ALA A 15 -0.85 -1.81 -9.79
CA ALA A 15 -1.57 -2.89 -9.12
C ALA A 15 -1.04 -3.20 -7.72
N LYS A 16 -1.95 -3.49 -6.79
CA LYS A 16 -1.63 -3.97 -5.44
C LYS A 16 -1.48 -5.50 -5.44
N LYS A 17 -0.38 -5.99 -6.03
CA LYS A 17 -0.08 -7.44 -6.25
C LYS A 17 -0.25 -8.35 -5.02
N SER A 18 -0.12 -7.80 -3.81
CA SER A 18 -0.28 -8.53 -2.54
C SER A 18 -1.74 -8.80 -2.14
N LYS A 19 -2.72 -8.15 -2.77
CA LYS A 19 -4.14 -8.39 -2.55
C LYS A 19 -4.77 -8.80 -3.87
N LYS A 20 -5.29 -10.02 -3.92
CA LYS A 20 -5.96 -10.58 -5.10
C LYS A 20 -7.26 -11.21 -4.62
N PHE A 21 -8.32 -11.07 -5.40
CA PHE A 21 -9.65 -11.56 -5.07
C PHE A 21 -10.21 -12.37 -6.22
N ILE A 22 -11.02 -13.37 -5.91
CA ILE A 22 -11.77 -14.16 -6.87
C ILE A 22 -13.25 -13.88 -6.60
N VAL A 23 -13.97 -13.47 -7.62
CA VAL A 23 -15.43 -13.32 -7.62
C VAL A 23 -16.01 -14.54 -8.35
N TYR A 24 -16.81 -15.34 -7.66
CA TYR A 24 -17.44 -16.53 -8.22
C TYR A 24 -18.74 -16.15 -8.93
N MET A 25 -19.25 -17.05 -9.79
CA MET A 25 -20.49 -16.81 -10.55
C MET A 25 -21.72 -16.59 -9.66
N ASN A 26 -21.71 -17.12 -8.43
CA ASN A 26 -22.76 -16.90 -7.43
C ASN A 26 -22.61 -15.57 -6.65
N GLY A 27 -21.63 -14.73 -7.01
CA GLY A 27 -21.34 -13.46 -6.36
C GLY A 27 -20.47 -13.55 -5.10
N GLN A 28 -20.06 -14.75 -4.67
CA GLN A 28 -19.15 -14.90 -3.54
C GLN A 28 -17.78 -14.29 -3.87
N VAL A 29 -17.14 -13.66 -2.88
CA VAL A 29 -15.80 -13.07 -3.03
C VAL A 29 -14.84 -13.72 -2.04
N THR A 30 -13.76 -14.29 -2.55
CA THR A 30 -12.70 -14.90 -1.73
C THR A 30 -11.36 -14.23 -1.96
N LYS A 31 -10.64 -13.96 -0.88
CA LYS A 31 -9.23 -13.52 -0.96
C LYS A 31 -8.35 -14.70 -1.36
N VAL A 32 -7.50 -14.47 -2.36
CA VAL A 32 -6.55 -15.46 -2.84
C VAL A 32 -5.54 -15.82 -1.74
N LYS A 33 -5.37 -17.11 -1.48
CA LYS A 33 -4.38 -17.64 -0.53
C LYS A 33 -3.26 -18.38 -1.26
N GLY A 34 -2.01 -18.16 -0.86
CA GLY A 34 -0.83 -18.76 -1.50
C GLY A 34 -0.79 -18.51 -3.01
N SER A 35 -0.63 -19.58 -3.81
CA SER A 35 -0.64 -19.52 -5.28
C SER A 35 -2.03 -19.36 -5.90
N GLY A 36 -3.10 -19.54 -5.11
CA GLY A 36 -4.49 -19.44 -5.57
C GLY A 36 -4.93 -20.49 -6.59
N LYS A 37 -4.11 -21.50 -6.91
CA LYS A 37 -4.39 -22.48 -7.98
C LYS A 37 -5.64 -23.33 -7.70
N LYS A 38 -5.86 -23.69 -6.43
CA LYS A 38 -7.00 -24.53 -5.98
C LYS A 38 -8.30 -23.74 -5.79
N GLN A 39 -8.29 -22.42 -5.93
CA GLN A 39 -9.45 -21.56 -5.64
C GLN A 39 -10.14 -21.05 -6.92
N ILE A 40 -9.53 -21.31 -8.10
CA ILE A 40 -10.05 -20.90 -9.40
C ILE A 40 -11.11 -21.90 -9.85
N GLU A 41 -12.27 -21.37 -10.25
CA GLU A 41 -13.36 -22.12 -10.85
C GLU A 41 -13.70 -21.53 -12.22
N PRO A 42 -14.21 -22.32 -13.18
CA PRO A 42 -14.69 -21.79 -14.45
C PRO A 42 -15.73 -20.68 -14.25
N GLY A 43 -15.61 -19.61 -15.01
CA GLY A 43 -16.52 -18.45 -14.92
C GLY A 43 -16.25 -17.51 -13.74
N CYS A 44 -15.24 -17.75 -12.91
CA CYS A 44 -14.83 -16.78 -11.89
C CYS A 44 -14.04 -15.61 -12.49
N GLU A 45 -14.13 -14.45 -11.84
CA GLU A 45 -13.37 -13.25 -12.18
C GLU A 45 -12.23 -13.02 -11.17
N ILE A 46 -11.02 -12.76 -11.66
CA ILE A 46 -9.86 -12.45 -10.83
C ILE A 46 -9.67 -10.94 -10.80
N ILE A 47 -9.84 -10.34 -9.63
CA ILE A 47 -9.68 -8.88 -9.45
C ILE A 47 -8.39 -8.59 -8.69
N VAL A 48 -7.57 -7.71 -9.26
CA VAL A 48 -6.39 -7.12 -8.60
C VAL A 48 -6.60 -5.62 -8.44
N PRO A 49 -6.87 -5.12 -7.23
CA PRO A 49 -7.10 -3.70 -7.02
C PRO A 49 -5.82 -2.89 -7.27
N SER A 50 -5.98 -1.61 -7.60
CA SER A 50 -4.87 -0.68 -7.65
C SER A 50 -4.38 -0.32 -6.24
N LYS A 51 -3.10 0.07 -6.13
CA LYS A 51 -2.56 0.67 -4.91
C LYS A 51 -3.34 1.95 -4.64
N ALA A 52 -3.80 2.12 -3.39
CA ALA A 52 -4.40 3.38 -2.97
C ALA A 52 -3.35 4.48 -3.16
N LYS A 53 -3.72 5.56 -3.87
CA LYS A 53 -2.90 6.77 -3.92
C LYS A 53 -2.79 7.28 -2.49
N LYS A 54 -1.63 7.08 -1.86
CA LYS A 54 -1.33 7.78 -0.61
C LYS A 54 -1.30 9.25 -0.99
N ARG A 55 -2.31 10.01 -0.57
CA ARG A 55 -2.17 11.46 -0.45
C ARG A 55 -1.20 11.69 0.69
N THR A 56 0.09 11.46 0.45
CA THR A 56 1.15 11.99 1.31
C THR A 56 1.00 13.49 1.20
N ASN A 57 0.24 14.06 2.14
CA ASN A 57 0.11 15.48 2.28
C ASN A 57 1.53 15.98 2.58
N MET A 58 2.22 16.53 1.57
CA MET A 58 3.57 17.05 1.75
C MET A 58 3.59 18.06 2.90
N GLY A 59 2.47 18.74 3.17
CA GLY A 59 2.28 19.58 4.35
C GLY A 59 2.44 18.85 5.69
N ASN A 60 2.06 17.58 5.80
CA ASN A 60 2.26 16.80 7.03
C ASN A 60 3.73 16.42 7.20
N ILE A 61 4.41 16.00 6.13
CA ILE A 61 5.85 15.64 6.19
C ILE A 61 6.69 16.89 6.48
N LEU A 62 6.40 18.00 5.80
CA LEU A 62 7.05 19.28 6.05
C LEU A 62 6.75 19.78 7.47
N GLY A 63 5.50 19.69 7.92
CA GLY A 63 5.11 20.04 9.28
C GLY A 63 5.79 19.19 10.37
N TYR A 64 5.99 17.89 10.13
CA TYR A 64 6.77 17.04 11.03
C TYR A 64 8.27 17.42 11.03
N ALA A 65 8.83 17.74 9.87
CA ALA A 65 10.22 18.20 9.79
C ALA A 65 10.41 19.55 10.52
N THR A 66 9.48 20.49 10.35
CA THR A 66 9.50 21.80 11.03
C THR A 66 9.32 21.67 12.54
N THR A 67 8.42 20.81 13.02
CA THR A 67 8.26 20.59 14.47
C THR A 67 9.49 19.92 15.07
N PHE A 68 10.08 18.94 14.39
CA PHE A 68 11.33 18.31 14.86
C PHE A 68 12.51 19.29 14.85
N SER A 69 12.65 20.14 13.83
CA SER A 69 13.69 21.17 13.79
C SER A 69 13.51 22.24 14.87
N THR A 70 12.27 22.66 15.13
CA THR A 70 11.96 23.64 16.17
C THR A 70 12.28 23.08 17.56
N LEU A 71 11.93 21.81 17.82
CA LEU A 71 12.29 21.13 19.08
C LEU A 71 13.81 21.01 19.23
N GLY A 72 14.54 20.63 18.17
CA GLY A 72 16.00 20.58 18.18
C GLY A 72 16.63 21.95 18.46
N MET A 73 16.06 23.02 17.89
CA MET A 73 16.52 24.39 18.11
C MET A 73 16.24 24.84 19.55
N MET A 74 15.07 24.54 20.10
CA MET A 74 14.74 24.83 21.51
C MET A 74 15.70 24.11 22.46
N VAL A 75 15.98 22.82 22.22
CA VAL A 75 16.95 22.05 23.02
C VAL A 75 18.36 22.63 22.88
N ALA A 76 18.78 23.00 21.68
CA ALA A 76 20.09 23.63 21.45
C ALA A 76 20.20 25.00 22.13
N SER A 77 19.14 25.82 22.07
CA SER A 77 19.06 27.10 22.77
C SER A 77 19.15 26.92 24.29
N ILE A 78 18.38 25.97 24.86
CA ILE A 78 18.44 25.66 26.30
C ILE A 78 19.83 25.15 26.68
N ALA A 79 20.40 24.24 25.90
CA ALA A 79 21.74 23.70 26.15
C ALA A 79 22.81 24.80 26.09
N ASN A 80 22.70 25.74 25.15
CA ASN A 80 23.65 26.85 25.03
C ASN A 80 23.51 27.87 26.19
N LEU A 81 22.31 28.01 26.78
CA LEU A 81 22.08 28.84 27.96
C LEU A 81 22.60 28.18 29.25
N ILE A 82 22.56 26.86 29.35
CA ILE A 82 23.05 26.09 30.52
C ILE A 82 24.57 25.89 30.49
N LYS A 83 25.19 25.89 29.29
CA LYS A 83 26.64 25.69 29.12
C LYS A 83 27.48 26.93 29.49
N LYS A 84 26.84 28.06 29.82
CA LYS A 84 27.45 29.28 30.33
C LYS A 84 27.36 29.30 31.86
#